data_AF-A0A7X9CK53-F1
#
_entry.id   AF-A0A7X9CK53-F1
#
_cell.length_a   1.000
_cell.length_b   1.000
_cell.length_c   1.000
_cell.angle_alpha   90.00
_cell.angle_beta   90.00
_cell.angle_gamma   90.00
#
_symmetry.space_group_name_H-M   'P 1'
#
loop_
_entity.id
_entity.type
_entity.pdbx_description
1 polymer ?
#
loop_
_entity_poly.entity_id
_entity_poly.type
_entity_poly.pdbx_seq_one_letter_code
_entity_poly.pdbx_strand_id
1 'polypeptide(L)'
;VLIGYDVKKCRWEVDEDQKRVRLLEFPKPEIFSVETDFNYYYFEDDLFNIIGRSDLQKIQELAKEQVKKAALKSGLMKIAADQMKLLLGEVVSANNWQLENMSLIDDYTYPESEELKADEEATTLPEEEVISPMQKINRLIDKATDLLKY
;
A
#
# COMPACT_ATOMS: atom_id res chain seq x y z
N VAL A 1 1.24 -7.40 4.48
CA VAL A 1 0.74 -7.36 3.09
C VAL A 1 1.52 -8.36 2.28
N LEU A 2 0.83 -9.26 1.58
CA LEU A 2 1.42 -10.23 0.68
C LEU A 2 1.23 -9.77 -0.77
N ILE A 3 2.32 -9.71 -1.52
CA ILE A 3 2.32 -9.41 -2.96
C ILE A 3 2.99 -10.57 -3.68
N GLY A 4 2.46 -10.98 -4.82
CA GLY A 4 3.09 -12.00 -5.64
C GLY A 4 2.50 -12.04 -7.04
N TYR A 5 2.77 -13.12 -7.75
CA TYR A 5 2.32 -13.32 -9.13
C TYR A 5 1.45 -14.56 -9.25
N ASP A 6 0.44 -14.50 -10.11
CA ASP A 6 -0.28 -15.69 -10.56
C ASP A 6 0.41 -16.29 -11.78
N VAL A 7 1.25 -17.31 -11.54
CA VAL A 7 2.02 -17.99 -12.59
C VAL A 7 1.10 -18.65 -13.65
N LYS A 8 -0.16 -18.93 -13.32
CA LYS A 8 -1.12 -19.49 -14.30
C LYS A 8 -1.47 -18.53 -15.42
N LYS A 9 -1.29 -17.22 -15.19
CA LYS A 9 -1.51 -16.17 -16.19
C LYS A 9 -0.29 -15.93 -17.08
N CYS A 10 0.85 -16.57 -16.79
CA CYS A 10 2.05 -16.46 -17.62
C CYS A 10 1.89 -17.26 -18.92
N ARG A 11 2.34 -16.69 -20.03
CA ARG A 11 2.53 -17.41 -21.30
C ARG A 11 4.02 -17.50 -21.61
N TRP A 12 4.50 -18.71 -21.87
CA TRP A 12 5.87 -18.98 -22.27
C TRP A 12 5.93 -20.06 -23.34
N GLU A 13 6.98 -20.03 -24.14
CA GLU A 13 7.38 -21.09 -25.05
C GLU A 13 8.62 -21.79 -24.49
N VAL A 14 8.66 -23.11 -24.62
CA VAL A 14 9.80 -23.94 -24.23
C VAL A 14 10.32 -24.64 -25.48
N ASP A 15 11.59 -24.40 -25.78
CA ASP A 15 12.33 -25.07 -26.82
C ASP A 15 13.29 -26.07 -26.14
N GLU A 16 12.92 -27.35 -26.17
CA GLU A 16 13.69 -28.42 -25.52
C GLU A 16 14.98 -28.74 -26.28
N ASP A 17 14.99 -28.60 -27.61
CA ASP A 17 16.15 -28.87 -28.46
C ASP A 17 17.27 -27.86 -28.22
N GLN A 18 16.90 -26.59 -28.04
CA GLN A 18 17.82 -25.49 -27.79
C GLN A 18 17.97 -25.16 -26.30
N LYS A 19 17.20 -25.81 -25.43
CA LYS A 19 17.16 -25.59 -23.97
C LYS A 19 16.87 -24.13 -23.63
N ARG A 20 15.82 -23.57 -24.24
CA ARG A 20 15.44 -22.16 -24.07
C ARG A 20 14.00 -22.01 -23.63
N VAL A 21 13.77 -21.09 -22.71
CA VAL A 21 12.43 -20.66 -22.29
C VAL A 21 12.26 -19.21 -22.69
N ARG A 22 11.23 -18.95 -23.50
CA ARG A 22 10.90 -17.61 -23.97
C ARG A 22 9.62 -17.13 -23.33
N LEU A 23 9.70 -16.06 -22.56
CA LEU A 23 8.52 -15.40 -22.00
C LEU A 23 7.79 -14.64 -23.14
N LEU A 24 6.49 -14.91 -23.28
CA LEU A 24 5.61 -14.23 -24.24
C LEU A 24 4.76 -13.16 -23.56
N GLU A 25 4.15 -13.51 -22.42
CA GLU A 25 3.36 -12.58 -21.62
C GLU A 25 3.57 -12.89 -20.14
N PHE A 26 3.83 -11.85 -19.35
CA PHE A 26 4.02 -11.96 -17.92
C PHE A 26 2.98 -11.08 -17.19
N PRO A 27 2.25 -11.64 -16.21
CA PRO A 27 1.25 -10.89 -15.47
C PRO A 27 1.90 -9.87 -14.54
N LYS A 28 1.14 -8.86 -14.14
CA LYS A 28 1.56 -7.88 -13.13
C LYS A 28 1.49 -8.49 -11.73
N PRO A 29 2.28 -7.99 -10.77
CA PRO A 29 2.16 -8.44 -9.38
C PRO A 29 0.79 -8.03 -8.81
N GLU A 30 0.21 -8.90 -7.99
CA GLU A 30 -1.10 -8.72 -7.36
C GLU A 30 -0.96 -8.79 -5.83
N ILE A 31 -1.79 -8.00 -5.13
CA ILE A 31 -1.87 -8.04 -3.67
C ILE A 31 -2.80 -9.18 -3.28
N PHE A 32 -2.21 -10.26 -2.75
CA PHE A 32 -2.96 -11.47 -2.37
C PHE A 32 -3.63 -11.36 -1.02
N SER A 33 -2.99 -10.69 -0.05
CA SER A 33 -3.57 -10.56 1.27
C SER A 33 -3.10 -9.31 2.01
N VAL A 34 -4.05 -8.65 2.67
CA VAL A 34 -3.82 -7.61 3.66
C VAL A 34 -4.34 -8.19 4.98
N GLU A 35 -3.59 -9.14 5.57
CA GLU A 35 -4.01 -9.81 6.81
C GLU A 35 -4.09 -8.80 7.95
N THR A 36 -5.31 -8.50 8.38
CA THR A 36 -5.61 -7.86 9.66
C THR A 36 -6.92 -8.44 10.22
N ASP A 37 -6.79 -9.41 11.12
CA ASP A 37 -7.90 -9.96 11.90
C ASP A 37 -8.07 -9.16 13.18
N PHE A 38 -8.93 -8.14 13.17
CA PHE A 38 -9.30 -7.41 14.37
C PHE A 38 -10.54 -8.05 15.00
N ASN A 39 -10.35 -8.70 16.16
CA ASN A 39 -11.47 -9.09 17.02
C ASN A 39 -11.77 -7.94 17.98
N TYR A 40 -12.77 -7.13 17.66
CA TYR A 40 -13.26 -6.09 18.57
C TYR A 40 -14.08 -6.75 19.68
N TYR A 41 -13.52 -6.80 20.89
CA TYR A 41 -14.27 -7.19 22.08
C TYR A 41 -15.41 -6.20 22.31
N TYR A 42 -16.53 -6.70 22.83
CA TYR A 42 -17.73 -5.91 23.13
C TYR A 42 -17.35 -4.68 23.96
N PHE A 43 -17.36 -3.52 23.32
CA PHE A 43 -17.47 -2.26 24.04
C PHE A 43 -18.89 -2.22 24.61
N GLU A 44 -19.03 -2.21 25.93
CA GLU A 44 -20.30 -1.85 26.54
C GLU A 44 -20.62 -0.42 26.07
N ASP A 45 -21.87 -0.19 25.62
CA ASP A 45 -22.41 1.14 25.34
C ASP A 45 -22.56 1.90 26.66
N ASP A 46 -21.45 2.15 27.34
CA ASP A 46 -21.40 3.10 28.43
C ASP A 46 -21.50 4.50 27.79
N LEU A 47 -22.18 5.43 28.45
CA LEU A 47 -22.58 6.77 27.92
C LEU A 47 -21.42 7.67 27.41
N PHE A 48 -20.20 7.17 27.39
CA PHE A 48 -18.96 7.82 26.98
C PHE A 48 -18.22 7.14 25.82
N ASN A 49 -18.77 6.10 25.17
CA ASN A 49 -18.16 5.55 23.97
C ASN A 49 -18.50 6.39 22.72
N ILE A 50 -17.52 7.16 22.25
CA ILE A 50 -17.64 8.04 21.08
C ILE A 50 -17.47 7.26 19.75
N ILE A 51 -17.02 6.00 19.81
CA ILE A 51 -16.73 5.17 18.63
C ILE A 51 -17.67 3.97 18.62
N GLY A 52 -18.65 3.96 17.71
CA GLY A 52 -19.62 2.86 17.57
C GLY A 52 -19.09 1.71 16.70
N ARG A 53 -19.83 0.59 16.65
CA ARG A 53 -19.48 -0.56 15.79
C ARG A 53 -19.40 -0.21 14.31
N SER A 54 -20.32 0.62 13.82
CA SER A 54 -20.32 1.10 12.43
C SER A 54 -19.07 1.91 12.09
N ASP A 55 -18.59 2.70 13.04
CA ASP A 55 -17.39 3.53 12.86
C ASP A 55 -16.14 2.65 12.83
N LEU A 56 -16.07 1.61 13.67
CA LEU A 56 -14.98 0.63 13.65
C LEU A 56 -14.91 -0.14 12.33
N GLN A 57 -16.06 -0.58 11.80
CA GLN A 57 -16.11 -1.23 10.49
C GLN A 57 -15.61 -0.27 9.39
N LYS A 58 -16.05 0.99 9.42
CA LYS A 58 -15.60 2.03 8.48
C LYS A 58 -14.11 2.31 8.61
N ILE A 59 -13.58 2.42 9.83
CA ILE A 59 -12.14 2.58 10.08
C ILE A 59 -11.35 1.39 9.53
N GLN A 60 -11.87 0.16 9.69
CA GLN A 60 -11.23 -1.05 9.18
C GLN A 60 -11.17 -1.05 7.64
N GLU A 61 -12.27 -0.70 6.97
CA GLU A 61 -12.33 -0.57 5.51
C GLU A 61 -11.31 0.47 5.02
N LEU A 62 -11.32 1.67 5.60
CA LEU A 62 -10.37 2.75 5.28
C LEU A 62 -8.92 2.35 5.55
N ALA A 63 -8.64 1.65 6.64
CA ALA A 63 -7.30 1.18 6.96
C ALA A 63 -6.79 0.16 5.93
N LYS A 64 -7.64 -0.78 5.49
CA LYS A 64 -7.29 -1.73 4.43
C LYS A 64 -7.01 -1.03 3.11
N GLU A 65 -7.81 -0.03 2.76
CA GLU A 65 -7.58 0.79 1.57
C GLU A 65 -6.27 1.57 1.66
N GLN A 66 -5.98 2.21 2.78
CA GLN A 66 -4.72 2.92 2.99
C GLN A 66 -3.52 1.98 2.87
N VAL A 67 -3.60 0.79 3.44
CA VAL A 67 -2.53 -0.22 3.33
C VAL A 67 -2.35 -0.66 1.87
N LYS A 68 -3.44 -0.84 1.11
CA LYS A 68 -3.38 -1.14 -0.33
C LYS A 68 -2.72 -0.01 -1.12
N LYS A 69 -3.12 1.24 -0.86
CA LYS A 69 -2.55 2.45 -1.49
C LYS A 69 -1.06 2.58 -1.17
N ALA A 70 -0.69 2.43 0.09
CA ALA A 70 0.71 2.43 0.53
C ALA A 70 1.53 1.32 -0.13
N ALA A 71 0.96 0.11 -0.27
CA ALA A 71 1.64 -0.99 -0.95
C ALA A 71 1.90 -0.69 -2.44
N LEU A 72 0.95 -0.07 -3.15
CA LEU A 72 1.10 0.32 -4.55
C LEU A 72 2.11 1.47 -4.74
N LYS A 73 2.11 2.47 -3.86
CA LYS A 73 3.07 3.59 -3.90
C LYS A 73 4.46 3.20 -3.40
N SER A 74 4.56 2.13 -2.62
CA SER A 74 5.83 1.63 -2.12
C SER A 74 6.65 0.92 -3.19
N GLY A 75 7.89 0.59 -2.86
CA GLY A 75 8.74 -0.28 -3.68
C GLY A 75 8.35 -1.76 -3.67
N LEU A 76 7.27 -2.18 -3.00
CA LEU A 76 6.93 -3.60 -2.86
C LEU A 76 6.64 -4.28 -4.21
N MET A 77 5.99 -3.58 -5.14
CA MET A 77 5.72 -4.12 -6.49
C MET A 77 7.02 -4.38 -7.25
N LYS A 78 7.99 -3.45 -7.14
CA LYS A 78 9.33 -3.61 -7.70
C LYS A 78 10.08 -4.77 -7.04
N ILE A 79 10.05 -4.84 -5.71
CA ILE A 79 10.71 -5.92 -4.96
C ILE A 79 10.15 -7.29 -5.38
N ALA A 80 8.83 -7.41 -5.57
CA ALA A 80 8.21 -8.63 -6.06
C ALA A 80 8.70 -9.00 -7.47
N ALA A 81 8.81 -8.02 -8.38
CA ALA A 81 9.37 -8.23 -9.72
C ALA A 81 10.83 -8.71 -9.67
N ASP A 82 11.66 -8.07 -8.84
CA ASP A 82 13.06 -8.44 -8.66
C ASP A 82 13.20 -9.86 -8.08
N GLN A 83 12.39 -10.22 -7.08
CA GLN A 83 12.35 -11.57 -6.52
C GLN A 83 11.95 -12.62 -7.56
N MET A 84 10.93 -12.33 -8.37
CA MET A 84 10.48 -13.23 -9.42
C MET A 84 11.57 -13.46 -10.48
N LYS A 85 12.28 -12.40 -10.85
CA LYS A 85 13.43 -12.48 -11.76
C LYS A 85 14.52 -13.39 -11.22
N LEU A 86 14.90 -13.21 -9.94
CA LEU A 86 15.89 -14.06 -9.29
C LEU A 86 15.46 -15.52 -9.30
N LEU A 87 14.21 -15.81 -8.90
CA LEU A 87 13.68 -17.17 -8.89
C LEU A 87 13.70 -17.82 -10.27
N LEU A 88 13.21 -17.14 -11.30
CA LEU A 88 13.22 -17.66 -12.67
C LEU A 88 14.66 -17.87 -13.18
N GLY A 89 15.56 -16.94 -12.88
CA GLY A 89 16.98 -17.06 -13.21
C GLY A 89 17.63 -18.28 -12.55
N GLU A 90 17.36 -18.52 -11.27
CA GLU A 90 17.88 -19.67 -10.52
C GLU A 90 17.31 -20.99 -11.07
N VAL A 91 16.00 -21.09 -11.30
CA VAL A 91 15.36 -22.30 -11.83
C VAL A 91 15.88 -22.66 -13.21
N VAL A 92 16.03 -21.67 -14.09
CA VAL A 92 16.54 -21.88 -15.45
C VAL A 92 18.03 -22.24 -15.42
N SER A 93 18.82 -21.58 -14.58
CA SER A 93 20.26 -21.87 -14.43
C SER A 93 20.50 -23.28 -13.86
N ALA A 94 19.69 -23.71 -12.89
CA ALA A 94 19.77 -25.05 -12.29
C ALA A 94 19.53 -26.17 -13.32
N ASN A 95 18.75 -25.88 -14.38
CA ASN A 95 18.49 -26.81 -15.48
C ASN A 95 19.44 -26.62 -16.69
N ASN A 96 20.42 -25.70 -16.60
CA ASN A 96 21.29 -25.30 -17.71
C ASN A 96 20.51 -24.79 -18.94
N TRP A 97 19.37 -24.14 -18.72
CA TRP A 97 18.55 -23.56 -19.77
C TRP A 97 18.83 -22.05 -19.89
N GLN A 98 18.32 -21.40 -20.95
CA GLN A 98 18.40 -19.95 -21.11
C GLN A 98 17.01 -19.32 -21.04
N LEU A 99 16.90 -18.17 -20.36
CA LEU A 99 15.66 -17.40 -20.25
C LEU A 99 15.74 -16.17 -21.15
N GLU A 100 14.80 -16.05 -22.09
CA GLU A 100 14.64 -14.88 -22.94
C GLU A 100 13.46 -14.01 -22.47
N ASN A 101 13.52 -12.71 -22.79
CA ASN A 101 12.47 -11.72 -22.50
C ASN A 101 12.19 -11.48 -21.00
N MET A 102 13.22 -11.55 -20.16
CA MET A 102 13.11 -11.24 -18.72
C MET A 102 12.62 -9.82 -18.42
N SER A 103 12.78 -8.89 -19.37
CA SER A 103 12.28 -7.51 -19.28
C SER A 103 10.75 -7.41 -19.19
N LEU A 104 10.00 -8.43 -19.59
CA LEU A 104 8.53 -8.46 -19.45
C LEU A 104 8.09 -8.42 -17.97
N ILE A 105 8.96 -8.81 -17.03
CA ILE A 105 8.68 -8.80 -15.59
C ILE A 105 8.78 -7.38 -15.01
N ASP A 106 9.40 -6.43 -15.73
CA ASP A 106 9.53 -5.03 -15.28
C ASP A 106 8.23 -4.22 -15.40
N ASP A 107 7.19 -4.76 -16.05
CA ASP A 107 5.87 -4.11 -16.11
C ASP A 107 5.07 -4.33 -14.82
N TYR A 108 5.51 -3.72 -13.72
CA TYR A 108 4.88 -3.82 -12.40
C TYR A 108 4.06 -2.59 -12.00
N THR A 109 3.97 -1.57 -12.86
CA THR A 109 3.25 -0.33 -12.55
C THR A 109 1.75 -0.48 -12.84
N TYR A 110 0.94 -0.03 -11.89
CA TYR A 110 -0.51 0.11 -12.07
C TYR A 110 -0.83 1.57 -12.38
N PRO A 111 -1.80 1.85 -13.27
CA PRO A 111 -2.30 3.19 -13.43
C PRO A 111 -2.80 3.69 -12.08
N GLU A 112 -2.36 4.88 -11.70
CA GLU A 112 -2.81 5.55 -10.50
C GLU A 112 -4.32 5.80 -10.65
N SER A 113 -5.15 5.09 -9.85
CA SER A 113 -6.60 5.24 -9.87
C SER A 113 -6.95 6.70 -9.54
N GLU A 114 -7.92 7.29 -10.26
CA GLU A 114 -8.28 8.72 -10.15
C GLU A 114 -8.59 9.19 -8.70
N GLU A 115 -9.04 8.27 -7.84
CA GLU A 115 -9.24 8.48 -6.40
C GLU A 115 -7.95 8.83 -5.62
N LEU A 116 -6.77 8.46 -6.12
CA LEU A 116 -5.47 8.76 -5.51
C LEU A 116 -5.05 10.22 -5.70
N LYS A 117 -5.56 10.89 -6.74
CA LYS A 117 -5.29 12.32 -6.99
C LYS A 117 -6.11 13.21 -6.05
N ALA A 118 -7.33 12.79 -5.72
CA ALA A 118 -8.23 13.53 -4.83
C ALA A 118 -7.71 13.58 -3.37
N ASP A 119 -7.09 12.49 -2.88
CA ASP A 119 -6.51 12.44 -1.53
C ASP A 119 -5.21 13.27 -1.42
N GLU A 120 -4.43 13.37 -2.49
CA GLU A 120 -3.23 14.22 -2.54
C GLU A 120 -3.59 15.70 -2.59
N GLU A 121 -4.61 16.09 -3.37
CA GLU A 121 -5.13 17.47 -3.38
C GLU A 121 -5.78 17.86 -2.05
N ALA A 122 -6.42 16.92 -1.34
CA ALA A 122 -6.96 17.16 0.00
C ALA A 122 -5.88 17.21 1.10
N THR A 123 -4.68 16.69 0.84
CA THR A 123 -3.53 16.78 1.76
C THR A 123 -2.69 18.04 1.52
N THR A 124 -2.84 18.71 0.37
CA THR A 124 -2.36 20.08 0.14
C THR A 124 -3.44 21.10 0.51
N LEU A 125 -3.85 21.12 1.78
CA LEU A 125 -4.40 22.35 2.33
C LEU A 125 -3.25 23.38 2.40
N PRO A 126 -3.47 24.66 2.10
CA PRO A 126 -2.47 25.68 2.40
C PRO A 126 -2.09 25.54 3.88
N GLU A 127 -0.80 25.72 4.20
CA GLU A 127 -0.32 25.80 5.57
C GLU A 127 -1.00 26.97 6.31
N GLU A 128 -2.27 26.82 6.68
CA GLU A 128 -2.87 27.62 7.72
C GLU A 128 -2.44 26.98 9.04
N GLU A 129 -1.58 27.72 9.74
CA GLU A 129 -1.04 27.46 11.06
C GLU A 129 -1.93 26.52 11.89
N VAL A 130 -1.56 25.24 11.94
CA VAL A 130 -2.12 24.28 12.89
C VAL A 130 -1.58 24.67 14.27
N ILE A 131 -2.24 25.65 14.89
CA ILE A 131 -1.94 26.08 16.25
C ILE A 131 -2.18 24.87 17.17
N SER A 132 -1.09 24.31 17.68
CA SER A 132 -1.11 23.22 18.66
C SER A 132 -2.05 23.59 19.81
N PRO A 133 -2.82 22.64 20.40
CA PRO A 133 -3.69 22.92 21.55
C PRO A 133 -2.98 23.70 22.67
N MET A 134 -1.67 23.47 22.85
CA MET A 134 -0.82 24.18 23.80
C MET A 134 -0.61 25.67 23.45
N GLN A 135 -0.56 26.03 22.17
CA GLN A 135 -0.42 27.43 21.73
C GLN A 135 -1.73 28.21 21.89
N LYS A 136 -2.90 27.56 21.76
CA LYS A 136 -4.19 28.16 22.10
C LYS A 136 -4.30 28.47 23.59
N ILE A 137 -3.80 27.57 24.45
CA ILE A 137 -3.77 27.75 25.90
C ILE A 137 -2.86 28.93 26.28
N ASN A 138 -1.66 29.01 25.68
CA ASN A 138 -0.74 30.13 25.96
C ASN A 138 -1.33 31.49 25.55
N ARG A 139 -1.96 31.60 24.36
CA ARG A 139 -2.65 32.83 23.94
C ARG A 139 -3.79 33.24 24.88
N LEU A 140 -4.51 32.27 25.46
CA LEU A 140 -5.56 32.56 26.43
C LEU A 140 -5.00 33.07 27.76
N ILE A 141 -3.88 32.51 28.22
CA ILE A 141 -3.19 32.95 29.43
C ILE A 141 -2.64 34.38 29.25
N ASP A 142 -2.01 34.68 28.12
CA ASP A 142 -1.49 36.02 27.83
C ASP A 142 -2.60 37.06 27.79
N LYS A 143 -3.73 36.74 27.13
CA LYS A 143 -4.89 37.64 27.03
C LYS A 143 -5.58 37.89 28.38
N ALA A 144 -5.60 36.89 29.27
CA ALA A 144 -6.10 37.07 30.63
C ALA A 144 -5.14 37.92 31.49
N THR A 145 -3.84 37.82 31.23
CA THR A 145 -2.81 38.59 31.95
C THR A 145 -2.84 40.07 31.58
N ASP A 146 -3.13 40.41 30.32
CA ASP A 146 -3.33 41.80 29.89
C ASP A 146 -4.62 42.42 30.45
N LEU A 147 -5.67 41.62 30.66
CA LEU A 147 -6.92 42.08 31.28
C LEU A 147 -6.80 42.36 32.79
N LEU A 148 -5.76 41.86 33.44
CA LEU A 148 -5.47 42.08 34.86
C LEU A 148 -4.51 43.25 35.12
N LYS A 149 -3.98 43.89 34.06
CA LYS A 149 -3.04 45.01 34.14
C LYS A 149 -3.67 46.41 34.03
N TYR A 150 -4.99 46.52 34.21
CA TYR A 150 -5.70 47.79 34.41
C TYR A 150 -6.59 47.74 35.65
#